data_AF-A0A972CEX9-F1
#
_entry.id   AF-A0A972CEX9-F1
#
_cell.length_a   1.000
_cell.length_b   1.000
_cell.length_c   1.000
_cell.angle_alpha   90.00
_cell.angle_beta   90.00
_cell.angle_gamma   90.00
#
_symmetry.space_group_name_H-M   'P 1'
#
loop_
_entity.id
_entity.type
_entity.pdbx_description
1 polymer ?
#
loop_
_entity_poly.entity_id
_entity_poly.type
_entity_poly.pdbx_seq_one_letter_code
_entity_poly.pdbx_strand_id
1 'polypeptide(L)'
;MLSKEDFIGISIEVNLYFQRIMKEHSFFMETALPPAAKTFIDDARKLKLSFEQLLSETVNLAKGVISKEAMESNAFVTPFTLKAEEVSSRLTGASLDNGITKSEYRLLEESKPSHKDLERALDDLNTRSYYSLKELIVYKKKLLNMQLNCKLFATLYPLIIIHITREAEYYHQTLEALMNRKLPERSVCEELNFWNKIMGEHAQFIDGLLDPTEESLKDTAADLAERFFRLIDECSRESDRQILHRSFKATRDIRDFKRTGTEELLRCNIKSIVAPLLADHVLREANFYLRMLMEK
;
A
#
# COMPACT_ATOMS: atom_id res chain seq x y z
N MET A 1 -18.93 -8.49 -18.06
CA MET A 1 -18.06 -7.31 -18.30
C MET A 1 -18.59 -6.18 -17.44
N LEU A 2 -17.70 -5.36 -16.90
CA LEU A 2 -18.06 -4.19 -16.10
C LEU A 2 -18.87 -3.19 -16.93
N SER A 3 -19.83 -2.51 -16.30
CA SER A 3 -20.45 -1.34 -16.90
C SER A 3 -19.42 -0.21 -17.04
N LYS A 4 -19.76 0.83 -17.81
CA LYS A 4 -18.89 2.00 -17.95
C LYS A 4 -18.68 2.69 -16.60
N GLU A 5 -19.74 2.83 -15.84
CA GLU A 5 -19.76 3.44 -14.51
C GLU A 5 -18.90 2.65 -13.53
N ASP A 6 -19.05 1.32 -13.49
CA ASP A 6 -18.25 0.45 -12.63
C ASP A 6 -16.77 0.49 -13.03
N PHE A 7 -16.47 0.42 -14.34
CA PHE A 7 -15.09 0.52 -14.82
C PHE A 7 -14.43 1.83 -14.38
N ILE A 8 -15.14 2.95 -14.52
CA ILE A 8 -14.63 4.27 -14.13
C ILE A 8 -14.37 4.33 -12.62
N GLY A 9 -15.37 3.96 -11.80
CA GLY A 9 -15.26 4.03 -10.34
C GLY A 9 -14.14 3.14 -9.81
N ILE A 10 -14.13 1.87 -10.23
CA ILE A 10 -13.16 0.87 -9.77
C ILE A 10 -11.75 1.24 -10.26
N SER A 11 -11.59 1.69 -11.50
CA SER A 11 -10.26 2.10 -11.99
C SER A 11 -9.71 3.28 -11.21
N ILE A 12 -10.52 4.28 -10.88
CA ILE A 12 -10.08 5.44 -10.08
C ILE A 12 -9.62 4.97 -8.70
N GLU A 13 -10.45 4.20 -8.00
CA GLU A 13 -10.14 3.76 -6.63
C GLU A 13 -8.92 2.84 -6.57
N VAL A 14 -8.83 1.87 -7.47
CA VAL A 14 -7.68 0.95 -7.56
C VAL A 14 -6.39 1.74 -7.83
N ASN A 15 -6.41 2.71 -8.76
CA ASN A 15 -5.23 3.50 -9.07
C ASN A 15 -4.87 4.47 -7.93
N LEU A 16 -5.84 5.15 -7.30
CA LEU A 16 -5.58 6.04 -6.17
C LEU A 16 -4.87 5.29 -5.04
N TYR A 17 -5.37 4.10 -4.70
CA TYR A 17 -4.77 3.27 -3.67
C TYR A 17 -3.39 2.77 -4.10
N PHE A 18 -3.30 1.97 -5.16
CA PHE A 18 -2.07 1.24 -5.44
C PHE A 18 -0.95 2.11 -6.01
N GLN A 19 -1.22 3.18 -6.76
CA GLN A 19 -0.14 4.04 -7.25
C GLN A 19 0.57 4.74 -6.09
N ARG A 20 -0.17 5.12 -5.03
CA ARG A 20 0.41 5.63 -3.78
C ARG A 20 1.25 4.56 -3.07
N ILE A 21 0.73 3.35 -2.94
CA ILE A 21 1.48 2.22 -2.36
C ILE A 21 2.78 1.97 -3.13
N MET A 22 2.76 1.97 -4.47
CA MET A 22 3.94 1.76 -5.30
C MET A 22 4.93 2.93 -5.31
N LYS A 23 4.43 4.18 -5.21
CA LYS A 23 5.26 5.38 -4.94
C LYS A 23 6.06 5.17 -3.66
N GLU A 24 5.38 4.79 -2.59
CA GLU A 24 5.98 4.67 -1.25
C GLU A 24 6.93 3.49 -1.15
N HIS A 25 6.62 2.36 -1.78
CA HIS A 25 7.57 1.25 -1.94
C HIS A 25 8.89 1.71 -2.58
N SER A 26 8.79 2.49 -3.67
CA SER A 26 9.96 3.03 -4.34
C SER A 26 10.75 3.97 -3.42
N PHE A 27 10.08 4.77 -2.60
CA PHE A 27 10.71 5.61 -1.58
C PHE A 27 11.40 4.80 -0.46
N PHE A 28 10.76 3.74 0.05
CA PHE A 28 11.37 2.88 1.08
C PHE A 28 12.61 2.17 0.54
N MET A 29 12.56 1.68 -0.71
CA MET A 29 13.73 1.10 -1.36
C MET A 29 14.83 2.14 -1.64
N GLU A 30 14.49 3.35 -2.07
CA GLU A 30 15.45 4.45 -2.28
C GLU A 30 16.22 4.77 -0.99
N THR A 31 15.51 4.84 0.14
CA THR A 31 16.05 5.32 1.42
C THR A 31 16.72 4.23 2.27
N ALA A 32 16.48 2.95 1.97
CA ALA A 32 17.08 1.82 2.68
C ALA A 32 18.43 1.34 2.13
N LEU A 33 18.93 2.00 1.09
CA LEU A 33 20.15 1.62 0.40
C LEU A 33 21.34 2.47 0.84
N PRO A 34 22.53 1.87 1.01
CA PRO A 34 23.73 2.62 1.34
C PRO A 34 24.20 3.45 0.13
N PRO A 35 24.97 4.54 0.34
CA PRO A 35 25.49 5.36 -0.76
C PRO A 35 26.26 4.59 -1.85
N ALA A 36 26.88 3.46 -1.49
CA ALA A 36 27.57 2.56 -2.43
C ALA A 36 26.64 1.95 -3.49
N ALA A 37 25.33 1.85 -3.22
CA ALA A 37 24.33 1.31 -4.14
C ALA A 37 23.69 2.40 -5.03
N LYS A 38 24.45 3.45 -5.38
CA LYS A 38 23.98 4.64 -6.11
C LYS A 38 23.06 4.34 -7.30
N THR A 39 23.41 3.38 -8.14
CA THR A 39 22.58 3.01 -9.31
C THR A 39 21.20 2.50 -8.89
N PHE A 40 21.11 1.67 -7.84
CA PHE A 40 19.83 1.17 -7.34
C PHE A 40 19.00 2.27 -6.67
N ILE A 41 19.66 3.23 -6.01
CA ILE A 41 19.01 4.42 -5.43
C ILE A 41 18.41 5.27 -6.55
N ASP A 42 19.19 5.56 -7.59
CA ASP A 42 18.74 6.38 -8.72
C ASP A 42 17.61 5.70 -9.51
N ASP A 43 17.64 4.37 -9.65
CA ASP A 43 16.57 3.60 -10.28
C ASP A 43 15.28 3.58 -9.43
N ALA A 44 15.38 3.38 -8.10
CA ALA A 44 14.23 3.51 -7.20
C ALA A 44 13.61 4.91 -7.25
N ARG A 45 14.45 5.95 -7.29
CA ARG A 45 13.97 7.34 -7.42
C ARG A 45 13.21 7.57 -8.72
N LYS A 46 13.69 7.05 -9.85
CA LYS A 46 12.97 7.17 -11.13
C LYS A 46 11.60 6.51 -11.07
N LEU A 47 11.53 5.29 -10.53
CA LEU A 47 10.27 4.56 -10.34
C LEU A 47 9.31 5.34 -9.42
N LYS A 48 9.81 5.90 -8.31
CA LYS A 48 9.04 6.76 -7.42
C LYS A 48 8.43 7.95 -8.18
N LEU A 49 9.23 8.68 -8.96
CA LEU A 49 8.77 9.83 -9.75
C LEU A 49 7.72 9.42 -10.79
N SER A 50 7.87 8.26 -11.43
CA SER A 50 6.85 7.74 -12.37
C SER A 50 5.50 7.48 -11.67
N PHE A 51 5.51 6.89 -10.46
CA PHE A 51 4.28 6.68 -9.70
C PHE A 51 3.71 7.97 -9.10
N GLU A 52 4.53 8.97 -8.79
CA GLU A 52 4.05 10.32 -8.43
C GLU A 52 3.29 10.96 -9.60
N GLN A 53 3.83 10.87 -10.82
CA GLN A 53 3.15 11.39 -12.01
C GLN A 53 1.81 10.69 -12.24
N LEU A 54 1.78 9.35 -12.18
CA LEU A 54 0.56 8.57 -12.34
C LEU A 54 -0.48 8.92 -11.26
N LEU A 55 -0.06 8.96 -9.99
CA LEU A 55 -0.95 9.28 -8.87
C LEU A 55 -1.51 10.70 -8.99
N SER A 56 -0.67 11.69 -9.34
CA SER A 56 -1.12 13.06 -9.55
C SER A 56 -2.18 13.15 -10.65
N GLU A 57 -2.05 12.37 -11.72
CA GLU A 57 -3.05 12.30 -12.78
C GLU A 57 -4.34 11.65 -12.30
N THR A 58 -4.24 10.52 -11.59
CA THR A 58 -5.39 9.83 -11.01
C THR A 58 -6.18 10.73 -10.06
N VAL A 59 -5.49 11.50 -9.21
CA VAL A 59 -6.12 12.48 -8.32
C VAL A 59 -6.90 13.52 -9.12
N ASN A 60 -6.39 13.98 -10.26
CA ASN A 60 -7.13 14.90 -11.12
C ASN A 60 -8.37 14.26 -11.74
N LEU A 61 -8.27 13.00 -12.19
CA LEU A 61 -9.39 12.25 -12.78
C LEU A 61 -10.45 11.85 -11.74
N ALA A 62 -10.09 11.75 -10.47
CA ALA A 62 -10.97 11.36 -9.36
C ALA A 62 -11.96 12.46 -8.92
N LYS A 63 -11.65 13.73 -9.24
CA LYS A 63 -12.43 14.91 -8.82
C LYS A 63 -13.89 14.79 -9.27
N GLY A 64 -14.82 14.91 -8.33
CA GLY A 64 -16.26 14.77 -8.57
C GLY A 64 -16.72 13.41 -9.11
N VAL A 65 -15.89 12.38 -8.98
CA VAL A 65 -16.22 10.98 -9.33
C VAL A 65 -16.09 10.06 -8.13
N ILE A 66 -15.05 10.27 -7.29
CA ILE A 66 -14.82 9.48 -6.08
C ILE A 66 -15.99 9.66 -5.09
N SER A 67 -16.44 8.55 -4.49
CA SER A 67 -17.51 8.58 -3.51
C SER A 67 -17.01 9.10 -2.15
N LYS A 68 -17.94 9.66 -1.37
CA LYS A 68 -17.65 10.12 -0.01
C LYS A 68 -17.24 8.94 0.88
N GLU A 69 -17.94 7.82 0.74
CA GLU A 69 -17.70 6.59 1.47
C GLU A 69 -16.30 6.03 1.19
N ALA A 70 -15.84 6.06 -0.08
CA ALA A 70 -14.49 5.64 -0.44
C ALA A 70 -13.43 6.53 0.22
N MET A 71 -13.62 7.85 0.24
CA MET A 71 -12.68 8.77 0.90
C MET A 71 -12.68 8.62 2.43
N GLU A 72 -13.85 8.45 3.05
CA GLU A 72 -14.00 8.28 4.51
C GLU A 72 -13.42 6.95 5.02
N SER A 73 -13.17 5.98 4.14
CA SER A 73 -12.46 4.74 4.49
C SER A 73 -11.02 4.95 4.97
N ASN A 74 -10.41 6.11 4.67
CA ASN A 74 -8.99 6.40 4.93
C ASN A 74 -8.03 5.39 4.27
N ALA A 75 -8.43 4.71 3.20
CA ALA A 75 -7.58 3.79 2.46
C ALA A 75 -6.57 4.51 1.56
N PHE A 76 -6.95 5.66 0.98
CA PHE A 76 -6.07 6.44 0.08
C PHE A 76 -5.14 7.36 0.86
N VAL A 77 -5.68 8.11 1.81
CA VAL A 77 -4.96 9.01 2.71
C VAL A 77 -5.56 8.91 4.11
N THR A 78 -4.75 9.14 5.14
CA THR A 78 -5.19 9.26 6.53
C THR A 78 -4.94 10.68 7.02
N PRO A 79 -5.43 11.07 8.22
CA PRO A 79 -5.06 12.33 8.84
C PRO A 79 -3.55 12.51 9.11
N PHE A 80 -2.77 11.43 9.06
CA PHE A 80 -1.34 11.42 9.36
C PHE A 80 -0.47 11.52 8.10
N THR A 81 -0.99 11.15 6.93
CA THR A 81 -0.22 10.94 5.69
C THR A 81 0.65 12.13 5.33
N LEU A 82 0.09 13.35 5.25
CA LEU A 82 0.89 14.53 4.89
C LEU A 82 2.04 14.77 5.88
N LYS A 83 1.76 14.65 7.18
CA LYS A 83 2.78 14.87 8.21
C LYS A 83 3.85 13.78 8.15
N ALA A 84 3.46 12.54 7.90
CA ALA A 84 4.36 11.41 7.77
C ALA A 84 5.29 11.58 6.55
N GLU A 85 4.79 12.03 5.41
CA GLU A 85 5.60 12.36 4.23
C GLU A 85 6.60 13.50 4.51
N GLU A 86 6.17 14.57 5.15
CA GLU A 86 7.04 15.70 5.55
C GLU A 86 8.17 15.24 6.48
N VAL A 87 7.83 14.48 7.53
CA VAL A 87 8.81 14.01 8.51
C VAL A 87 9.76 13.01 7.87
N SER A 88 9.26 12.03 7.13
CA SER A 88 10.10 11.04 6.44
C SER A 88 11.03 11.69 5.43
N SER A 89 10.55 12.64 4.61
CA SER A 89 11.41 13.36 3.65
C SER A 89 12.53 14.13 4.36
N ARG A 90 12.21 14.79 5.47
CA ARG A 90 13.19 15.53 6.28
C ARG A 90 14.25 14.61 6.90
N LEU A 91 13.84 13.44 7.39
CA LEU A 91 14.73 12.50 8.10
C LEU A 91 15.62 11.70 7.15
N THR A 92 15.14 11.36 5.95
CA THR A 92 15.89 10.55 4.98
C THR A 92 16.64 11.40 3.94
N GLY A 93 16.23 12.66 3.75
CA GLY A 93 16.75 13.55 2.71
C GLY A 93 16.22 13.26 1.30
N ALA A 94 15.42 12.20 1.12
CA ALA A 94 14.75 11.91 -0.14
C ALA A 94 13.44 12.70 -0.23
N SER A 95 13.12 13.24 -1.41
CA SER A 95 11.91 14.04 -1.62
C SER A 95 10.66 13.17 -1.85
N LEU A 96 9.50 13.71 -1.50
CA LEU A 96 8.18 13.24 -1.89
C LEU A 96 7.36 14.44 -2.38
N ASP A 97 6.49 14.24 -3.36
CA ASP A 97 5.54 15.27 -3.80
C ASP A 97 4.33 15.33 -2.87
N ASN A 98 4.44 16.17 -1.83
CA ASN A 98 3.37 16.42 -0.88
C ASN A 98 2.18 17.19 -1.49
N GLY A 99 2.33 17.77 -2.68
CA GLY A 99 1.26 18.44 -3.41
C GLY A 99 0.15 17.48 -3.84
N ILE A 100 0.50 16.22 -4.10
CA ILE A 100 -0.44 15.14 -4.39
C ILE A 100 -1.36 14.91 -3.19
N THR A 101 -0.76 14.71 -2.00
CA THR A 101 -1.50 14.48 -0.74
C THR A 101 -2.42 15.63 -0.38
N LYS A 102 -1.96 16.88 -0.56
CA LYS A 102 -2.79 18.07 -0.36
C LYS A 102 -3.97 18.15 -1.34
N SER A 103 -3.83 17.55 -2.52
CA SER A 103 -4.91 17.48 -3.52
C SER A 103 -5.87 16.33 -3.20
N GLU A 104 -5.36 15.19 -2.71
CA GLU A 104 -6.18 14.07 -2.22
C GLU A 104 -7.13 14.51 -1.09
N TYR A 105 -6.64 15.30 -0.12
CA TYR A 105 -7.49 15.82 0.96
C TYR A 105 -8.62 16.75 0.50
N ARG A 106 -8.49 17.36 -0.67
CA ARG A 106 -9.48 18.29 -1.23
C ARG A 106 -10.40 17.64 -2.26
N LEU A 107 -10.26 16.34 -2.53
CA LEU A 107 -11.03 15.63 -3.56
C LEU A 107 -12.55 15.78 -3.44
N LEU A 108 -13.07 15.86 -2.21
CA LEU A 108 -14.51 16.03 -1.94
C LEU A 108 -14.99 17.48 -2.06
N GLU A 109 -14.08 18.45 -2.01
CA GLU A 109 -14.38 19.89 -2.15
C GLU A 109 -14.44 20.31 -3.62
N GLU A 110 -13.88 19.51 -4.51
CA GLU A 110 -13.67 19.86 -5.92
C GLU A 110 -14.77 19.30 -6.83
N SER A 111 -15.32 20.16 -7.67
CA SER A 111 -16.34 19.78 -8.67
C SER A 111 -15.74 18.94 -9.79
N LYS A 112 -16.55 18.03 -10.36
CA LYS A 112 -16.19 17.18 -11.49
C LYS A 112 -15.57 18.00 -12.64
N PRO A 113 -14.31 17.75 -13.04
CA PRO A 113 -13.76 18.38 -14.23
C PRO A 113 -14.55 17.91 -15.44
N SER A 114 -14.70 18.78 -16.44
CA SER A 114 -15.31 18.44 -17.73
C SER A 114 -14.38 17.54 -18.55
N HIS A 115 -14.12 16.30 -18.10
CA HIS A 115 -13.48 15.28 -18.91
C HIS A 115 -14.50 14.73 -19.91
N LYS A 116 -14.44 15.22 -21.15
CA LYS A 116 -15.33 14.77 -22.24
C LYS A 116 -15.23 13.26 -22.51
N ASP A 117 -14.14 12.62 -22.10
CA ASP A 117 -13.93 11.17 -22.27
C ASP A 117 -13.08 10.57 -21.13
N LEU A 118 -13.66 10.49 -19.93
CA LEU A 118 -13.00 9.94 -18.73
C LEU A 118 -12.62 8.45 -18.89
N GLU A 119 -13.43 7.68 -19.62
CA GLU A 119 -13.18 6.26 -19.84
C GLU A 119 -11.87 6.04 -20.61
N ARG A 120 -11.67 6.77 -21.73
CA ARG A 120 -10.43 6.70 -22.49
C ARG A 120 -9.22 7.17 -21.70
N ALA A 121 -9.37 8.19 -20.87
CA ALA A 121 -8.29 8.65 -19.99
C ALA A 121 -7.87 7.56 -18.99
N LEU A 122 -8.84 6.84 -18.43
CA LEU A 122 -8.57 5.72 -17.53
C LEU A 122 -7.99 4.50 -18.23
N ASP A 123 -8.34 4.23 -19.49
CA ASP A 123 -7.70 3.18 -20.29
C ASP A 123 -6.21 3.45 -20.49
N ASP A 124 -5.86 4.68 -20.84
CA ASP A 124 -4.47 5.12 -20.98
C ASP A 124 -3.71 5.06 -19.64
N LEU A 125 -4.32 5.57 -18.56
CA LEU A 125 -3.76 5.53 -17.21
C LEU A 125 -3.52 4.09 -16.73
N ASN A 126 -4.50 3.19 -16.91
CA ASN A 126 -4.38 1.77 -16.56
C ASN A 126 -3.23 1.12 -17.33
N THR A 127 -3.12 1.41 -18.63
CA THR A 127 -2.05 0.88 -19.49
C THR A 127 -0.68 1.36 -19.02
N ARG A 128 -0.51 2.66 -18.77
CA ARG A 128 0.78 3.21 -18.27
C ARG A 128 1.14 2.69 -16.88
N SER A 129 0.16 2.55 -16.00
CA SER A 129 0.35 1.96 -14.66
C SER A 129 0.79 0.51 -14.75
N TYR A 130 0.20 -0.26 -15.67
CA TYR A 130 0.53 -1.67 -15.91
C TYR A 130 1.99 -1.85 -16.37
N TYR A 131 2.46 -1.03 -17.31
CA TYR A 131 3.87 -1.11 -17.75
C TYR A 131 4.85 -0.58 -16.70
N SER A 132 4.51 0.50 -15.98
CA SER A 132 5.34 1.00 -14.87
C SER A 132 5.47 -0.04 -13.75
N LEU A 133 4.42 -0.81 -13.48
CA LEU A 133 4.47 -1.94 -12.55
C LEU A 133 5.39 -3.06 -13.02
N LYS A 134 5.41 -3.40 -14.32
CA LYS A 134 6.34 -4.41 -14.83
C LYS A 134 7.79 -4.02 -14.55
N GLU A 135 8.13 -2.76 -14.78
CA GLU A 135 9.47 -2.24 -14.47
C GLU A 135 9.77 -2.29 -12.97
N LEU A 136 8.82 -1.90 -12.12
CA LEU A 136 8.96 -1.96 -10.66
C LEU A 136 9.12 -3.40 -10.15
N ILE A 137 8.37 -4.37 -10.69
CA ILE A 137 8.47 -5.79 -10.31
C ILE A 137 9.85 -6.34 -10.69
N VAL A 138 10.34 -6.01 -11.89
CA VAL A 138 11.70 -6.39 -12.32
C VAL A 138 12.75 -5.78 -11.39
N TYR A 139 12.61 -4.51 -11.02
CA TYR A 139 13.49 -3.84 -10.07
C TYR A 139 13.49 -4.53 -8.70
N LYS A 140 12.31 -4.80 -8.12
CA LYS A 140 12.16 -5.47 -6.82
C LYS A 140 12.82 -6.85 -6.81
N LYS A 141 12.59 -7.65 -7.87
CA LYS A 141 13.22 -8.98 -8.03
C LYS A 141 14.74 -8.90 -8.18
N LYS A 142 15.24 -7.92 -8.92
CA LYS A 142 16.68 -7.68 -9.08
C LYS A 142 17.32 -7.26 -7.74
N LEU A 143 16.69 -6.35 -7.01
CA LEU A 143 17.16 -5.90 -5.69
C LEU A 143 17.24 -7.07 -4.71
N LEU A 144 16.17 -7.86 -4.61
CA LEU A 144 16.13 -9.07 -3.77
C LEU A 144 17.27 -10.04 -4.13
N ASN A 145 17.45 -10.32 -5.42
CA ASN A 145 18.51 -11.23 -5.88
C ASN A 145 19.90 -10.71 -5.50
N MET A 146 20.17 -9.41 -5.64
CA MET A 146 21.45 -8.83 -5.24
C MET A 146 21.69 -8.93 -3.73
N GLN A 147 20.65 -8.71 -2.92
CA GLN A 147 20.73 -8.84 -1.47
C GLN A 147 20.97 -10.29 -1.03
N LEU A 148 20.21 -11.26 -1.56
CA LEU A 148 20.34 -12.67 -1.21
C LEU A 148 21.69 -13.29 -1.64
N ASN A 149 22.35 -12.70 -2.63
CA ASN A 149 23.69 -13.11 -3.07
C ASN A 149 24.81 -12.28 -2.43
N CYS A 150 24.53 -11.49 -1.39
CA CYS A 150 25.48 -10.63 -0.69
C CYS A 150 26.22 -9.63 -1.61
N LYS A 151 25.61 -9.26 -2.75
CA LYS A 151 26.17 -8.30 -3.72
C LYS A 151 25.70 -6.87 -3.48
N LEU A 152 24.74 -6.69 -2.59
CA LEU A 152 24.17 -5.40 -2.20
C LEU A 152 23.70 -5.48 -0.75
N PHE A 153 24.06 -4.47 0.04
CA PHE A 153 23.53 -4.27 1.37
C PHE A 153 22.28 -3.37 1.30
N ALA A 154 21.27 -3.67 2.12
CA ALA A 154 20.09 -2.85 2.32
C ALA A 154 19.60 -3.00 3.77
N THR A 155 19.01 -1.96 4.33
CA THR A 155 18.36 -2.00 5.66
C THR A 155 16.91 -2.45 5.61
N LEU A 156 16.45 -2.96 4.45
CA LEU A 156 15.17 -3.67 4.31
C LEU A 156 15.39 -5.18 4.41
N TYR A 157 14.51 -5.86 5.13
CA TYR A 157 14.52 -7.32 5.16
C TYR A 157 14.19 -7.90 3.77
N PRO A 158 14.82 -9.04 3.37
CA PRO A 158 14.46 -9.73 2.13
C PRO A 158 12.96 -10.06 2.06
N LEU A 159 12.33 -10.41 3.20
CA LEU A 159 10.90 -10.67 3.27
C LEU A 159 10.06 -9.45 2.93
N ILE A 160 10.47 -8.23 3.32
CA ILE A 160 9.77 -7.00 2.91
C ILE A 160 9.81 -6.86 1.39
N ILE A 161 10.94 -7.14 0.73
CA ILE A 161 11.03 -7.05 -0.73
C ILE A 161 10.12 -8.10 -1.40
N ILE A 162 10.04 -9.32 -0.85
CA ILE A 162 9.11 -10.37 -1.32
C ILE A 162 7.66 -9.95 -1.12
N HIS A 163 7.34 -9.32 0.01
CA HIS A 163 6.02 -8.79 0.37
C HIS A 163 5.56 -7.72 -0.61
N ILE A 164 6.33 -6.64 -0.76
CA ILE A 164 5.97 -5.55 -1.69
C ILE A 164 5.98 -5.99 -3.15
N THR A 165 6.71 -7.06 -3.50
CA THR A 165 6.63 -7.67 -4.84
C THR A 165 5.27 -8.32 -5.08
N ARG A 166 4.72 -9.03 -4.08
CA ARG A 166 3.39 -9.66 -4.18
C ARG A 166 2.28 -8.63 -4.33
N GLU A 167 2.35 -7.49 -3.63
CA GLU A 167 1.39 -6.39 -3.82
C GLU A 167 1.47 -5.78 -5.21
N ALA A 168 2.67 -5.62 -5.75
CA ALA A 168 2.85 -5.14 -7.12
C ALA A 168 2.26 -6.14 -8.14
N GLU A 169 2.46 -7.44 -7.93
CA GLU A 169 1.86 -8.50 -8.76
C GLU A 169 0.33 -8.55 -8.62
N TYR A 170 -0.20 -8.34 -7.41
CA TYR A 170 -1.65 -8.23 -7.16
C TYR A 170 -2.26 -7.05 -7.94
N TYR A 171 -1.62 -5.88 -7.87
CA TYR A 171 -2.08 -4.70 -8.61
C TYR A 171 -1.95 -4.91 -10.13
N HIS A 172 -0.86 -5.52 -10.59
CA HIS A 172 -0.66 -5.84 -12.00
C HIS A 172 -1.77 -6.76 -12.55
N GLN A 173 -2.14 -7.82 -11.82
CA GLN A 173 -3.27 -8.69 -12.18
C GLN A 173 -4.61 -7.94 -12.14
N THR A 174 -4.76 -7.01 -11.22
CA THR A 174 -5.97 -6.17 -11.10
C THR A 174 -6.11 -5.25 -12.32
N LEU A 175 -5.03 -4.58 -12.74
CA LEU A 175 -5.02 -3.79 -13.97
C LEU A 175 -5.28 -4.64 -15.22
N GLU A 176 -4.69 -5.83 -15.31
CA GLU A 176 -4.92 -6.75 -16.42
C GLU A 176 -6.41 -7.10 -16.56
N ALA A 177 -7.09 -7.39 -15.44
CA ALA A 177 -8.53 -7.63 -15.45
C ALA A 177 -9.33 -6.37 -15.86
N LEU A 178 -8.99 -5.20 -15.30
CA LEU A 178 -9.68 -3.93 -15.59
C LEU A 178 -9.55 -3.51 -17.06
N MET A 179 -8.37 -3.68 -17.66
CA MET A 179 -8.12 -3.45 -19.08
C MET A 179 -8.97 -4.37 -19.98
N ASN A 180 -9.40 -5.52 -19.46
CA ASN A 180 -10.33 -6.42 -20.12
C ASN A 180 -11.80 -6.23 -19.69
N ARG A 181 -12.12 -5.12 -19.00
CA ARG A 181 -13.45 -4.82 -18.43
C ARG A 181 -13.97 -5.92 -17.51
N LYS A 182 -13.10 -6.47 -16.66
CA LYS A 182 -13.42 -7.53 -15.69
C LYS A 182 -12.82 -7.20 -14.32
N LEU A 183 -13.27 -7.94 -13.32
CA LEU A 183 -12.58 -8.04 -12.03
C LEU A 183 -11.70 -9.29 -12.02
N PRO A 184 -10.63 -9.31 -11.22
CA PRO A 184 -9.86 -10.53 -10.99
C PRO A 184 -10.76 -11.64 -10.43
N GLU A 185 -10.67 -12.83 -11.01
CA GLU A 185 -11.36 -14.01 -10.50
C GLU A 185 -10.52 -14.62 -9.36
N ARG A 186 -11.00 -14.49 -8.13
CA ARG A 186 -10.38 -15.06 -6.92
C ARG A 186 -11.46 -15.66 -6.03
N SER A 187 -11.20 -16.84 -5.50
CA SER A 187 -12.00 -17.44 -4.44
C SER A 187 -11.91 -16.60 -3.17
N VAL A 188 -12.87 -16.81 -2.25
CA VAL A 188 -12.88 -16.14 -0.94
C VAL A 188 -11.55 -16.35 -0.22
N CYS A 189 -11.04 -17.59 -0.16
CA CYS A 189 -9.77 -17.87 0.51
C CYS A 189 -8.55 -17.33 -0.21
N GLU A 190 -8.52 -17.25 -1.54
CA GLU A 190 -7.39 -16.62 -2.24
C GLU A 190 -7.28 -15.13 -1.89
N GLU A 191 -8.40 -14.42 -1.88
CA GLU A 191 -8.43 -12.99 -1.53
C GLU A 191 -8.12 -12.77 -0.04
N LEU A 192 -8.74 -13.53 0.85
CA LEU A 192 -8.50 -13.41 2.30
C LEU A 192 -7.08 -13.81 2.68
N ASN A 193 -6.55 -14.91 2.14
CA ASN A 193 -5.20 -15.36 2.49
C ASN A 193 -4.13 -14.42 1.96
N PHE A 194 -4.35 -13.74 0.83
CA PHE A 194 -3.47 -12.67 0.38
C PHE A 194 -3.37 -11.58 1.45
N TRP A 195 -4.49 -10.95 1.82
CA TRP A 195 -4.48 -9.82 2.74
C TRP A 195 -4.18 -10.21 4.19
N ASN A 196 -4.64 -11.38 4.66
CA ASN A 196 -4.26 -11.90 5.97
C ASN A 196 -2.74 -12.12 6.05
N LYS A 197 -2.10 -12.57 4.97
CA LYS A 197 -0.64 -12.71 4.91
C LYS A 197 0.05 -11.36 4.97
N ILE A 198 -0.44 -10.38 4.21
CA ILE A 198 0.07 -9.00 4.25
C ILE A 198 -0.03 -8.44 5.69
N MET A 199 -1.17 -8.60 6.37
CA MET A 199 -1.34 -8.12 7.74
C MET A 199 -0.47 -8.87 8.77
N GLY A 200 -0.32 -10.19 8.63
CA GLY A 200 0.56 -10.99 9.49
C GLY A 200 2.03 -10.59 9.34
N GLU A 201 2.50 -10.41 8.10
CA GLU A 201 3.87 -9.96 7.81
C GLU A 201 4.11 -8.52 8.29
N HIS A 202 3.13 -7.62 8.15
CA HIS A 202 3.22 -6.29 8.75
C HIS A 202 3.45 -6.33 10.25
N ALA A 203 2.74 -7.21 10.96
CA ALA A 203 2.91 -7.35 12.40
C ALA A 203 4.33 -7.86 12.74
N GLN A 204 4.87 -8.80 11.95
CA GLN A 204 6.28 -9.23 12.07
C GLN A 204 7.28 -8.09 11.78
N PHE A 205 7.02 -7.25 10.77
CA PHE A 205 7.88 -6.11 10.47
C PHE A 205 7.84 -5.06 11.56
N ILE A 206 6.67 -4.78 12.13
CA ILE A 206 6.54 -3.86 13.27
C ILE A 206 7.36 -4.38 14.45
N ASP A 207 7.21 -5.65 14.82
CA ASP A 207 8.03 -6.28 15.87
C ASP A 207 9.53 -6.14 15.57
N GLY A 208 9.98 -6.50 14.37
CA GLY A 208 11.40 -6.48 14.00
C GLY A 208 12.02 -5.08 13.94
N LEU A 209 11.24 -4.03 13.70
CA LEU A 209 11.72 -2.64 13.57
C LEU A 209 11.58 -1.81 14.86
N LEU A 210 10.82 -2.31 15.86
CA LEU A 210 10.78 -1.72 17.19
C LEU A 210 12.11 -1.93 17.93
N ASP A 211 12.48 -0.95 18.76
CA ASP A 211 13.65 -1.09 19.63
C ASP A 211 13.44 -2.29 20.58
N PRO A 212 14.49 -3.07 20.90
CA PRO A 212 14.36 -4.22 21.81
C PRO A 212 13.72 -3.90 23.17
N THR A 213 13.76 -2.63 23.61
CA THR A 213 13.16 -2.19 24.87
C THR A 213 11.66 -1.89 24.80
N GLU A 214 11.02 -1.96 23.62
CA GLU A 214 9.58 -1.79 23.44
C GLU A 214 8.81 -3.12 23.62
N GLU A 215 9.10 -3.87 24.69
CA GLU A 215 8.63 -5.26 24.89
C GLU A 215 7.11 -5.42 24.74
N SER A 216 6.30 -4.54 25.35
CA SER A 216 4.84 -4.63 25.27
C SER A 216 4.29 -4.42 23.85
N LEU A 217 4.91 -3.55 23.04
CA LEU A 217 4.52 -3.34 21.66
C LEU A 217 4.92 -4.54 20.79
N LYS A 218 6.09 -5.13 21.06
CA LYS A 218 6.59 -6.34 20.39
C LYS A 218 5.70 -7.55 20.66
N ASP A 219 5.31 -7.77 21.91
CA ASP A 219 4.37 -8.84 22.30
C ASP A 219 3.02 -8.69 21.57
N THR A 220 2.48 -7.46 21.53
CA THR A 220 1.23 -7.17 20.81
C THR A 220 1.36 -7.46 19.31
N ALA A 221 2.48 -7.09 18.70
CA ALA A 221 2.75 -7.35 17.29
C ALA A 221 2.91 -8.86 17.01
N ALA A 222 3.60 -9.62 17.86
CA ALA A 222 3.73 -11.06 17.74
C ALA A 222 2.38 -11.78 17.82
N ASP A 223 1.53 -11.41 18.78
CA ASP A 223 0.17 -11.93 18.94
C ASP A 223 -0.69 -11.68 17.70
N LEU A 224 -0.61 -10.47 17.12
CA LEU A 224 -1.34 -10.13 15.91
C LEU A 224 -0.85 -10.96 14.71
N ALA A 225 0.47 -11.13 14.57
CA ALA A 225 1.06 -11.96 13.52
C ALA A 225 0.53 -13.39 13.58
N GLU A 226 0.57 -14.03 14.76
CA GLU A 226 0.09 -15.39 14.97
C GLU A 226 -1.39 -15.54 14.58
N ARG A 227 -2.23 -14.58 14.99
CA ARG A 227 -3.66 -14.58 14.66
C ARG A 227 -3.89 -14.58 13.15
N PHE A 228 -3.16 -13.76 12.40
CA PHE A 228 -3.31 -13.72 10.93
C PHE A 228 -2.83 -14.99 10.25
N PHE A 229 -1.70 -15.56 10.66
CA PHE A 229 -1.24 -16.83 10.09
C PHE A 229 -2.19 -17.98 10.39
N ARG A 230 -2.81 -17.99 11.58
CA ARG A 230 -3.86 -18.95 11.92
C ARG A 230 -5.08 -18.83 11.00
N LEU A 231 -5.51 -17.62 10.67
CA LEU A 231 -6.62 -17.40 9.71
C LEU A 231 -6.31 -18.02 8.33
N ILE A 232 -5.05 -17.94 7.88
CA ILE A 232 -4.63 -18.52 6.61
C ILE A 232 -4.73 -20.05 6.65
N ASP A 233 -4.22 -20.67 7.72
CA ASP A 233 -4.22 -22.14 7.90
C ASP A 233 -5.62 -22.73 8.04
N GLU A 234 -6.57 -21.94 8.54
CA GLU A 234 -7.94 -22.37 8.84
C GLU A 234 -8.94 -22.02 7.73
N CYS A 235 -8.58 -21.21 6.72
CA CYS A 235 -9.54 -20.71 5.73
C CYS A 235 -10.31 -21.83 5.01
N SER A 236 -9.65 -22.93 4.64
CA SER A 236 -10.28 -24.07 3.96
C SER A 236 -11.07 -25.01 4.88
N ARG A 237 -10.98 -24.81 6.20
CA ARG A 237 -11.62 -25.64 7.24
C ARG A 237 -12.87 -24.99 7.82
N GLU A 238 -13.08 -23.71 7.55
CA GLU A 238 -14.21 -22.92 8.06
C GLU A 238 -15.17 -22.54 6.93
N SER A 239 -16.38 -22.14 7.32
CA SER A 239 -17.30 -21.51 6.36
C SER A 239 -16.83 -20.10 6.00
N ASP A 240 -17.11 -19.65 4.77
CA ASP A 240 -16.80 -18.30 4.28
C ASP A 240 -17.24 -17.21 5.27
N ARG A 241 -18.45 -17.34 5.85
CA ARG A 241 -18.99 -16.40 6.83
C ARG A 241 -18.15 -16.32 8.10
N GLN A 242 -17.67 -17.45 8.61
CA GLN A 242 -16.86 -17.49 9.83
C GLN A 242 -15.48 -16.86 9.59
N ILE A 243 -14.81 -17.24 8.49
CA ILE A 243 -13.47 -16.73 8.20
C ILE A 243 -13.49 -15.24 7.84
N LEU A 244 -14.53 -14.76 7.14
CA LEU A 244 -14.74 -13.32 6.90
C LEU A 244 -14.90 -12.55 8.20
N HIS A 245 -15.76 -13.02 9.11
CA HIS A 245 -16.00 -12.35 10.39
C HIS A 245 -14.75 -12.30 11.27
N ARG A 246 -13.99 -13.40 11.33
CA ARG A 246 -12.75 -13.46 12.10
C ARG A 246 -11.66 -12.59 11.47
N SER A 247 -11.54 -12.59 10.14
CA SER A 247 -10.62 -11.70 9.41
C SER A 247 -10.97 -10.24 9.66
N PHE A 248 -12.26 -9.86 9.59
CA PHE A 248 -12.72 -8.50 9.90
C PHE A 248 -12.32 -8.05 11.31
N LYS A 249 -12.54 -8.90 12.33
CA LYS A 249 -12.15 -8.59 13.70
C LYS A 249 -10.64 -8.41 13.84
N ALA A 250 -9.84 -9.33 13.29
CA ALA A 250 -8.38 -9.24 13.33
C ALA A 250 -7.86 -8.00 12.60
N THR A 251 -8.41 -7.69 11.41
CA THR A 251 -8.02 -6.50 10.64
C THR A 251 -8.38 -5.21 11.36
N ARG A 252 -9.52 -5.16 12.07
CA ARG A 252 -9.88 -4.00 12.90
C ARG A 252 -8.86 -3.80 14.03
N ASP A 253 -8.51 -4.88 14.72
CA ASP A 253 -7.58 -4.82 15.86
C ASP A 253 -6.18 -4.38 15.40
N ILE A 254 -5.63 -4.91 14.29
CA ILE A 254 -4.33 -4.46 13.77
C ILE A 254 -4.38 -3.04 13.19
N ARG A 255 -5.51 -2.62 12.60
CA ARG A 255 -5.69 -1.25 12.13
C ARG A 255 -5.59 -0.27 13.29
N ASP A 256 -6.27 -0.55 14.41
CA ASP A 256 -6.22 0.30 15.61
C ASP A 256 -4.81 0.35 16.22
N PHE A 257 -4.10 -0.78 16.24
CA PHE A 257 -2.70 -0.86 16.64
C PHE A 257 -1.79 0.00 15.75
N LYS A 258 -1.89 -0.16 14.42
CA LYS A 258 -1.14 0.64 13.43
C LYS A 258 -1.47 2.12 13.50
N ARG A 259 -2.72 2.48 13.77
CA ARG A 259 -3.16 3.87 13.95
C ARG A 259 -2.46 4.51 15.14
N THR A 260 -2.52 3.84 16.29
CA THR A 260 -1.86 4.29 17.53
C THR A 260 -0.35 4.39 17.32
N GLY A 261 0.27 3.37 16.71
CA GLY A 261 1.69 3.37 16.39
C GLY A 261 2.10 4.54 15.49
N THR A 262 1.29 4.87 14.48
CA THR A 262 1.54 6.01 13.59
C THR A 262 1.51 7.34 14.35
N GLU A 263 0.50 7.54 15.19
CA GLU A 263 0.35 8.76 15.99
C GLU A 263 1.51 8.95 16.97
N GLU A 264 1.91 7.88 17.67
CA GLU A 264 2.95 7.93 18.69
C GLU A 264 4.36 8.01 18.07
N LEU A 265 4.60 7.41 16.89
CA LEU A 265 5.84 7.62 16.13
C LEU A 265 5.98 9.07 15.67
N LEU A 266 4.89 9.71 15.21
CA LEU A 266 4.90 11.12 14.83
C LEU A 266 5.15 12.06 16.02
N ARG A 267 4.82 11.62 17.24
CA ARG A 267 5.11 12.32 18.50
C ARG A 267 6.49 12.00 19.09
N CYS A 268 7.26 11.10 18.46
CA CYS A 268 8.54 10.59 18.98
C CYS A 268 8.42 9.85 20.33
N ASN A 269 7.28 9.20 20.59
CA ASN A 269 7.02 8.47 21.84
C ASN A 269 7.38 6.97 21.78
N ILE A 270 7.71 6.44 20.59
CA ILE A 270 8.12 5.04 20.36
C ILE A 270 9.57 5.01 19.89
N LYS A 271 10.41 4.18 20.52
CA LYS A 271 11.77 3.90 20.07
C LYS A 271 11.74 2.86 18.97
N SER A 272 12.22 3.20 17.78
CA SER A 272 12.24 2.29 16.64
C SER A 272 13.17 2.78 15.53
N ILE A 273 13.37 1.94 14.52
CA ILE A 273 13.92 2.35 13.22
C ILE A 273 12.83 2.47 12.14
N VAL A 274 11.57 2.64 12.55
CA VAL A 274 10.41 2.78 11.66
C VAL A 274 10.30 4.22 11.17
N ALA A 275 10.36 4.43 9.85
CA ALA A 275 10.03 5.72 9.27
C ALA A 275 8.53 6.04 9.47
N PRO A 276 8.12 7.26 9.86
CA PRO A 276 6.72 7.58 10.07
C PRO A 276 5.80 7.29 8.87
N LEU A 277 6.30 7.51 7.65
CA LEU A 277 5.55 7.15 6.43
C LEU A 277 5.31 5.65 6.29
N LEU A 278 6.22 4.79 6.75
CA LEU A 278 6.00 3.34 6.74
C LEU A 278 4.85 2.95 7.68
N ALA A 279 4.74 3.59 8.84
CA ALA A 279 3.63 3.35 9.77
C ALA A 279 2.28 3.75 9.16
N ASP A 280 2.21 4.93 8.53
CA ASP A 280 1.00 5.39 7.82
C ASP A 280 0.67 4.51 6.59
N HIS A 281 1.69 4.07 5.86
CA HIS A 281 1.54 3.18 4.71
C HIS A 281 0.83 1.87 5.11
N VAL A 282 1.37 1.14 6.09
CA VAL A 282 0.78 -0.13 6.52
C VAL A 282 -0.59 0.07 7.19
N LEU A 283 -0.88 1.25 7.75
CA LEU A 283 -2.19 1.64 8.26
C LEU A 283 -3.21 1.78 7.12
N ARG A 284 -2.85 2.43 6.01
CA ARG A 284 -3.71 2.54 4.83
C ARG A 284 -4.05 1.19 4.22
N GLU A 285 -3.09 0.27 4.20
CA GLU A 285 -3.37 -1.08 3.73
C GLU A 285 -4.35 -1.85 4.62
N ALA A 286 -4.28 -1.64 5.95
CA ALA A 286 -5.26 -2.21 6.87
C ALA A 286 -6.67 -1.58 6.69
N ASN A 287 -6.74 -0.27 6.42
CA ASN A 287 -7.99 0.40 6.09
C ASN A 287 -8.59 -0.13 4.77
N PHE A 288 -7.75 -0.32 3.76
CA PHE A 288 -8.17 -0.90 2.47
C PHE A 288 -8.72 -2.31 2.64
N TYR A 289 -8.02 -3.17 3.38
CA TYR A 289 -8.50 -4.53 3.64
C TYR A 289 -9.81 -4.53 4.45
N LEU A 290 -9.94 -3.68 5.48
CA LEU A 290 -11.21 -3.51 6.20
C LEU A 290 -12.36 -3.11 5.28
N ARG A 291 -12.11 -2.18 4.37
CA ARG A 291 -13.11 -1.75 3.38
C ARG A 291 -13.55 -2.92 2.52
N MET A 292 -12.60 -3.69 1.97
CA MET A 292 -12.91 -4.89 1.18
C MET A 292 -13.73 -5.93 1.96
N LEU A 293 -13.50 -6.06 3.27
CA LEU A 293 -14.24 -6.99 4.13
C LEU A 293 -15.66 -6.50 4.44
N MET A 294 -15.92 -5.19 4.45
CA MET A 294 -17.26 -4.62 4.67
C MET A 294 -18.16 -4.71 3.43
N GLU A 295 -17.55 -4.80 2.25
CA GLU A 295 -18.26 -4.91 0.95
C GLU A 295 -18.62 -6.37 0.59
N LYS A 296 -18.20 -7.36 1.39
CA LYS A 296 -18.48 -8.80 1.22
C LYS A 296 -19.55 -9.28 2.19
#